data_AF-A0A1F8M6P9-F1
#
_entry.id   AF-A0A1F8M6P9-F1
#
_cell.length_a   1.000
_cell.length_b   1.000
_cell.length_c   1.000
_cell.angle_alpha   90.00
_cell.angle_beta   90.00
_cell.angle_gamma   90.00
#
_symmetry.space_group_name_H-M   'P 1'
#
loop_
_entity.id
_entity.type
_entity.pdbx_description
1 polymer ?
#
loop_
_entity_poly.entity_id
_entity_poly.type
_entity_poly.pdbx_seq_one_letter_code
_entity_poly.pdbx_strand_id
1 'polypeptide(L)'
;MSSNAGRFAETGLPWHIVEEAINRESKWLQTVIEQASIDEVPGCDCCRYTFRKIALLIIAGRITAKELIARDGHDLWDDLTQKHGMKGSARHGGSWHKKMMDVITEYFENQGFEVIPEPFLNKGRADLGIYKDGHMDLFVEVGTTSAYKLWWNLQMLMNSKILLVPDEKRAIEFTCRDERHDILRRP
;
A
#
# COMPACT_ATOMS: atom_id res chain seq x y z
N MET A 1 45.98 13.15 34.29
CA MET A 1 44.68 12.62 34.75
C MET A 1 43.89 12.21 33.52
N SER A 2 43.72 10.91 33.33
CA SER A 2 42.95 10.30 32.25
C SER A 2 41.80 9.52 32.90
N SER A 3 40.58 9.73 32.41
CA SER A 3 39.54 8.70 32.38
C SER A 3 38.49 9.08 31.34
N ASN A 4 38.61 8.46 30.16
CA ASN A 4 37.51 8.21 29.24
C ASN A 4 36.34 7.55 29.98
N ALA A 5 35.11 7.99 29.73
CA ALA A 5 33.94 7.11 29.74
C ALA A 5 32.74 7.83 29.09
N GLY A 6 32.49 7.48 27.82
CA GLY A 6 31.18 7.37 27.18
C GLY A 6 30.18 8.50 27.38
N ARG A 7 30.10 9.42 26.42
CA ARG A 7 28.89 10.23 26.22
C ARG A 7 28.38 10.05 24.80
N PHE A 8 27.45 9.11 24.70
CA PHE A 8 26.42 8.93 23.68
C PHE A 8 26.90 8.61 22.26
N ALA A 9 27.00 7.30 22.01
CA ALA A 9 26.70 6.76 20.68
C ALA A 9 25.18 6.89 20.43
N GLU A 10 24.73 8.07 20.03
CA GLU A 10 23.38 8.32 19.49
C GLU A 10 23.50 9.40 18.41
N THR A 11 23.79 9.02 17.17
CA THR A 11 23.73 9.98 16.06
C THR A 11 22.63 9.56 15.10
N GLY A 12 21.39 9.89 15.49
CA GLY A 12 20.31 10.00 14.52
C GLY A 12 20.65 11.06 13.47
N LEU A 13 20.09 10.90 12.26
CA LEU A 13 20.25 11.90 11.20
C LEU A 13 19.74 13.27 11.68
N PRO A 14 20.35 14.39 11.22
CA PRO A 14 19.85 15.72 11.53
C PRO A 14 18.36 15.84 11.17
N TRP A 15 17.57 16.51 12.02
CA TRP A 15 16.11 16.57 11.89
C TRP A 15 15.66 17.05 10.50
N HIS A 16 16.39 17.98 9.89
CA HIS A 16 16.05 18.55 8.58
C HIS A 16 16.21 17.52 7.45
N ILE A 17 17.17 16.60 7.54
CA ILE A 17 17.37 15.52 6.56
C ILE A 17 16.20 14.53 6.65
N VAL A 18 15.81 14.16 7.88
CA VAL A 18 14.67 13.28 8.12
C VAL A 18 13.37 13.93 7.63
N GLU A 19 13.19 15.22 7.92
CA GLU A 19 12.02 16.00 7.50
C GLU A 19 11.93 16.11 5.97
N GLU A 20 13.05 16.31 5.27
CA GLU A 20 13.08 16.35 3.82
C GLU A 20 12.69 14.99 3.22
N ALA A 21 13.18 13.89 3.79
CA ALA A 21 12.80 12.54 3.38
C ALA A 21 11.29 12.28 3.60
N ILE A 22 10.74 12.62 4.77
CA ILE A 22 9.30 12.50 5.05
C ILE A 22 8.47 13.30 4.04
N ASN A 23 8.89 14.52 3.71
CA ASN A 23 8.18 15.37 2.77
C ASN A 23 8.24 14.82 1.33
N ARG A 24 9.36 14.21 0.94
CA ARG A 24 9.51 13.55 -0.37
C ARG A 24 8.55 12.37 -0.50
N GLU A 25 8.56 11.47 0.48
CA GLU A 25 7.66 10.31 0.52
C GLU A 25 6.20 10.73 0.57
N SER A 26 5.85 11.71 1.41
CA SER A 26 4.48 12.22 1.52
C SER A 26 3.98 12.84 0.21
N LYS A 27 4.84 13.55 -0.54
CA LYS A 27 4.50 14.08 -1.85
C LYS A 27 4.32 12.98 -2.89
N TRP A 28 5.20 11.98 -2.91
CA TRP A 28 5.05 10.83 -3.81
C TRP A 28 3.73 10.09 -3.55
N LEU A 29 3.41 9.78 -2.28
CA LEU A 29 2.14 9.16 -1.89
C LEU A 29 0.91 9.95 -2.37
N GLN A 30 0.94 11.29 -2.31
CA GLN A 30 -0.13 12.14 -2.82
C GLN A 30 -0.31 12.04 -4.35
N THR A 31 0.74 11.69 -5.09
CA THR A 31 0.68 11.56 -6.55
C THR A 31 0.24 10.18 -7.03
N VAL A 32 0.47 9.13 -6.24
CA VAL A 32 0.19 7.75 -6.64
C VAL A 32 -1.09 7.17 -6.02
N ILE A 33 -1.55 7.70 -4.88
CA ILE A 33 -2.78 7.26 -4.23
C ILE A 33 -3.94 8.12 -4.72
N GLU A 34 -4.83 7.52 -5.49
CA GLU A 34 -6.06 8.15 -5.94
C GLU A 34 -7.08 8.14 -4.79
N GLN A 35 -7.46 9.34 -4.35
CA GLN A 35 -8.42 9.51 -3.27
C GLN A 35 -9.85 9.48 -3.80
N ALA A 36 -10.75 8.82 -3.06
CA ALA A 36 -12.17 8.99 -3.27
C ALA A 36 -12.52 10.44 -2.89
N SER A 37 -13.09 11.21 -3.82
CA SER A 37 -13.66 12.51 -3.49
C SER A 37 -14.85 12.27 -2.55
N ILE A 38 -14.66 12.48 -1.25
CA ILE A 38 -15.74 12.40 -0.28
C ILE A 38 -15.82 13.76 0.41
N ASP A 39 -17.04 14.30 0.38
CA ASP A 39 -17.49 15.43 1.19
C ASP A 39 -16.93 15.35 2.61
N GLU A 40 -16.58 16.51 3.17
CA GLU A 40 -15.91 16.72 4.46
C GLU A 40 -16.35 15.74 5.56
N VAL A 41 -15.72 14.55 5.62
CA VAL A 41 -15.86 13.65 6.77
C VAL A 41 -15.08 14.30 7.93
N PRO A 42 -15.71 14.58 9.08
CA PRO A 42 -15.00 15.10 10.25
C PRO A 42 -14.01 14.04 10.72
N GLY A 43 -12.72 14.23 10.43
CA GLY A 43 -11.70 13.19 10.69
C GLY A 43 -10.54 13.11 9.71
N CYS A 44 -10.53 13.93 8.65
CA CYS A 44 -9.39 14.19 7.77
C CYS A 44 -8.90 13.01 6.91
N ASP A 45 -9.80 12.46 6.08
CA ASP A 45 -9.45 11.49 5.03
C ASP A 45 -8.64 12.11 3.87
N CYS A 46 -8.74 13.43 3.69
CA CYS A 46 -8.01 14.24 2.72
C CYS A 46 -6.81 15.01 3.33
N CYS A 47 -6.41 14.69 4.56
CA CYS A 47 -5.31 15.38 5.24
C CYS A 47 -3.95 15.10 4.58
N ARG A 48 -3.23 16.17 4.23
CA ARG A 48 -1.76 16.14 4.06
C ARG A 48 -1.05 15.40 5.20
N TYR A 49 -1.63 15.44 6.40
CA TYR A 49 -1.11 14.74 7.58
C TYR A 49 -1.22 13.21 7.51
N THR A 50 -2.17 12.65 6.76
CA THR A 50 -2.33 11.19 6.64
C THR A 50 -1.22 10.59 5.79
N PHE A 51 -0.91 11.20 4.64
CA PHE A 51 0.25 10.81 3.84
C PHE A 51 1.57 11.01 4.59
N ARG A 52 1.68 12.06 5.42
CA ARG A 52 2.83 12.22 6.32
C ARG A 52 2.96 11.07 7.32
N LYS A 53 1.85 10.58 7.88
CA LYS A 53 1.87 9.42 8.80
C LYS A 53 2.32 8.14 8.09
N ILE A 54 1.87 7.90 6.86
CA ILE A 54 2.34 6.76 6.04
C ILE A 54 3.83 6.92 5.72
N ALA A 55 4.27 8.11 5.30
CA ALA A 55 5.68 8.41 5.05
C ALA A 55 6.57 8.14 6.27
N LEU A 56 6.10 8.48 7.48
CA LEU A 56 6.80 8.15 8.72
C LEU A 56 6.95 6.63 8.93
N LEU A 57 5.94 5.82 8.57
CA LEU A 57 6.06 4.37 8.63
C LEU A 57 7.13 3.86 7.64
N ILE A 58 7.19 4.42 6.42
CA ILE A 58 8.20 4.06 5.41
C ILE A 58 9.60 4.42 5.91
N ILE A 59 9.83 5.68 6.31
CA ILE A 59 11.13 6.18 6.77
C ILE A 59 11.63 5.45 8.02
N ALA A 60 10.72 5.03 8.91
CA ALA A 60 11.07 4.24 10.09
C ALA A 60 11.44 2.77 9.74
N GLY A 61 11.28 2.35 8.48
CA GLY A 61 11.43 0.96 8.05
C GLY A 61 10.33 0.03 8.57
N ARG A 62 9.18 0.61 8.95
CA ARG A 62 8.02 -0.13 9.47
C ARG A 62 7.15 -0.68 8.36
N ILE A 63 7.21 -0.11 7.18
CA ILE A 63 6.59 -0.67 5.97
C ILE A 63 7.53 -0.37 4.81
N THR A 64 7.38 -1.08 3.70
CA THR A 64 7.95 -0.69 2.41
C THR A 64 6.84 -0.40 1.43
N ALA A 65 7.11 0.46 0.46
CA ALA A 65 6.19 0.79 -0.62
C ALA A 65 6.93 0.75 -1.95
N LYS A 66 6.30 0.21 -2.99
CA LYS A 66 6.82 0.25 -4.37
C LYS A 66 5.67 0.45 -5.36
N GLU A 67 5.97 1.16 -6.44
CA GLU A 67 5.07 1.30 -7.59
C GLU A 67 5.40 0.22 -8.61
N LEU A 68 4.35 -0.44 -9.11
CA LEU A 68 4.40 -1.42 -10.18
C LEU A 68 3.77 -0.76 -11.42
N ILE A 69 4.49 -0.77 -12.53
CA ILE A 69 4.06 -0.17 -13.79
C ILE A 69 4.15 -1.24 -14.87
N ALA A 70 3.07 -1.41 -15.64
CA ALA A 70 3.01 -2.33 -16.75
C ALA A 70 4.03 -1.97 -17.84
N ARG A 71 4.46 -2.98 -18.59
CA ARG A 71 5.30 -2.76 -19.78
C ARG A 71 4.47 -2.11 -20.88
N ASP A 72 5.15 -1.41 -21.79
CA ASP A 72 4.49 -0.75 -22.91
C ASP A 72 3.63 -1.75 -23.71
N GLY A 73 2.37 -1.39 -23.93
CA GLY A 73 1.41 -2.21 -24.67
C GLY A 73 0.68 -3.28 -23.85
N HIS A 74 1.05 -3.49 -22.58
CA HIS A 74 0.47 -4.52 -21.71
C HIS A 74 -0.25 -3.92 -20.49
N ASP A 75 -1.05 -4.75 -19.81
CA ASP A 75 -1.53 -4.50 -18.45
C ASP A 75 -0.64 -5.20 -17.39
N LEU A 76 -0.98 -5.06 -16.11
CA LEU A 76 -0.31 -5.78 -15.02
C LEU A 76 -0.78 -7.24 -14.84
N TRP A 77 -1.74 -7.68 -15.63
CA TRP A 77 -2.61 -8.83 -15.40
C TRP A 77 -2.60 -9.79 -16.59
N ASP A 78 -1.47 -9.94 -17.27
CA ASP A 78 -1.29 -10.81 -18.45
C ASP A 78 -2.32 -10.57 -19.58
N ASP A 79 -2.60 -9.31 -19.86
CA ASP A 79 -3.54 -8.80 -20.87
C ASP A 79 -5.00 -9.25 -20.66
N LEU A 80 -5.33 -9.73 -19.46
CA LEU A 80 -6.70 -10.13 -19.09
C LEU A 80 -7.68 -8.96 -19.16
N THR A 81 -7.24 -7.71 -18.97
CA THR A 81 -8.14 -6.56 -19.08
C THR A 81 -8.72 -6.41 -20.49
N GLN A 82 -7.94 -6.75 -21.53
CA GLN A 82 -8.41 -6.78 -22.92
C GLN A 82 -9.42 -7.91 -23.15
N LYS A 83 -9.13 -9.11 -22.60
CA LYS A 83 -10.01 -10.28 -22.65
C LYS A 83 -11.37 -9.99 -22.01
N HIS A 84 -11.40 -9.25 -20.90
CA HIS A 84 -12.60 -8.80 -20.21
C HIS A 84 -13.28 -7.58 -20.86
N GLY A 85 -12.78 -7.13 -22.00
CA GLY A 85 -13.34 -6.02 -22.78
C GLY A 85 -13.37 -4.71 -21.99
N MET A 86 -12.37 -4.48 -21.14
CA MET A 86 -12.22 -3.23 -20.41
C MET A 86 -11.79 -2.14 -21.41
N LYS A 87 -12.68 -1.19 -21.67
CA LYS A 87 -12.38 -0.01 -22.50
C LYS A 87 -11.77 1.05 -21.60
N GLY A 88 -10.55 1.51 -21.92
CA GLY A 88 -9.74 2.40 -21.09
C GLY A 88 -10.29 3.80 -20.78
N SER A 89 -11.58 4.08 -21.03
CA SER A 89 -12.21 5.39 -20.85
C SER A 89 -13.22 5.47 -19.69
N ALA A 90 -13.59 4.36 -19.05
CA ALA A 90 -14.56 4.34 -17.95
C ALA A 90 -13.91 4.07 -16.59
N ARG A 91 -12.87 4.82 -16.25
CA ARG A 91 -12.16 4.68 -14.96
C ARG A 91 -13.11 4.93 -13.78
N HIS A 92 -13.01 4.09 -12.75
CA HIS A 92 -13.66 4.25 -11.43
C HIS A 92 -15.20 4.18 -11.37
N GLY A 93 -15.88 3.73 -12.43
CA GLY A 93 -17.30 3.37 -12.33
C GLY A 93 -17.50 1.99 -11.68
N GLY A 94 -18.65 1.74 -11.05
CA GLY A 94 -18.93 0.43 -10.41
C GLY A 94 -18.80 -0.77 -11.37
N SER A 95 -19.12 -0.58 -12.66
CA SER A 95 -18.91 -1.59 -13.70
C SER A 95 -17.42 -1.87 -13.96
N TRP A 96 -16.60 -0.83 -13.96
CA TRP A 96 -15.15 -0.96 -14.12
C TRP A 96 -14.52 -1.65 -12.92
N HIS A 97 -14.89 -1.21 -11.71
CA HIS A 97 -14.41 -1.80 -10.46
C HIS A 97 -14.71 -3.30 -10.40
N LYS A 98 -15.95 -3.70 -10.71
CA LYS A 98 -16.33 -5.11 -10.77
C LYS A 98 -15.51 -5.90 -11.80
N LYS A 99 -15.35 -5.38 -13.02
CA LYS A 99 -14.53 -6.06 -14.05
C LYS A 99 -13.07 -6.20 -13.64
N MET A 100 -12.52 -5.19 -12.99
CA MET A 100 -11.14 -5.22 -12.51
C MET A 100 -11.00 -6.25 -11.38
N MET A 101 -11.98 -6.38 -10.49
CA MET A 101 -12.01 -7.48 -9.52
C MET A 101 -12.04 -8.85 -10.21
N ASP A 102 -12.87 -9.03 -11.24
CA ASP A 102 -12.96 -10.27 -12.01
C ASP A 102 -11.60 -10.61 -12.67
N VAL A 103 -10.93 -9.62 -13.25
CA VAL A 103 -9.58 -9.76 -13.84
C VAL A 103 -8.55 -10.18 -12.81
N ILE A 104 -8.50 -9.50 -11.65
CA ILE A 104 -7.52 -9.80 -10.58
C ILE A 104 -7.78 -11.20 -10.01
N THR A 105 -9.06 -11.56 -9.86
CA THR A 105 -9.47 -12.89 -9.40
C THR A 105 -8.96 -13.95 -10.36
N GLU A 106 -9.27 -13.83 -11.66
CA GLU A 106 -8.81 -14.76 -12.68
C GLU A 106 -7.27 -14.84 -12.73
N TYR A 107 -6.58 -13.71 -12.63
CA TYR A 107 -5.12 -13.64 -12.63
C TYR A 107 -4.50 -14.49 -11.52
N PHE A 108 -5.00 -14.36 -10.29
CA PHE A 108 -4.46 -15.08 -9.13
C PHE A 108 -4.94 -16.54 -9.05
N GLU A 109 -6.20 -16.82 -9.38
CA GLU A 109 -6.74 -18.19 -9.43
C GLU A 109 -5.99 -19.05 -10.45
N ASN A 110 -5.66 -18.51 -11.63
CA ASN A 110 -4.86 -19.20 -12.65
C ASN A 110 -3.45 -19.57 -12.16
N GLN A 111 -2.95 -18.92 -11.10
CA GLN A 111 -1.67 -19.20 -10.46
C GLN A 111 -1.83 -20.09 -9.20
N GLY A 112 -3.04 -20.58 -8.93
CA GLY A 112 -3.37 -21.45 -7.81
C GLY A 112 -3.39 -20.74 -6.46
N PHE A 113 -3.76 -19.45 -6.43
CA PHE A 113 -4.10 -18.74 -5.20
C PHE A 113 -5.60 -18.85 -4.92
N GLU A 114 -5.97 -18.85 -3.65
CA GLU A 114 -7.36 -18.65 -3.22
C GLU A 114 -7.67 -17.16 -3.19
N VAL A 115 -8.81 -16.77 -3.76
CA VAL A 115 -9.27 -15.38 -3.81
C VAL A 115 -10.59 -15.27 -3.05
N ILE A 116 -10.59 -14.48 -1.98
CA ILE A 116 -11.77 -14.24 -1.15
C ILE A 116 -12.24 -12.80 -1.38
N PRO A 117 -13.49 -12.57 -1.84
CA PRO A 117 -14.04 -11.23 -1.95
C PRO A 117 -14.35 -10.65 -0.57
N GLU A 118 -14.09 -9.36 -0.43
CA GLU A 118 -14.39 -8.57 0.75
C GLU A 118 -13.91 -9.16 2.10
N PRO A 119 -12.64 -9.55 2.26
CA PRO A 119 -12.13 -10.02 3.53
C PRO A 119 -12.08 -8.87 4.56
N PHE A 120 -12.16 -9.21 5.84
CA PHE A 120 -12.03 -8.23 6.91
C PHE A 120 -10.59 -7.73 7.04
N LEU A 121 -10.44 -6.42 7.24
CA LEU A 121 -9.19 -5.77 7.64
C LEU A 121 -9.32 -5.27 9.09
N ASN A 122 -8.21 -4.81 9.66
CA ASN A 122 -8.23 -4.11 10.96
C ASN A 122 -9.14 -2.87 10.94
N LYS A 123 -9.27 -2.22 9.78
CA LYS A 123 -10.25 -1.17 9.50
C LYS A 123 -10.96 -1.44 8.18
N GLY A 124 -12.24 -1.77 8.27
CA GLY A 124 -13.10 -1.98 7.11
C GLY A 124 -12.87 -3.34 6.45
N ARG A 125 -13.07 -3.40 5.13
CA ARG A 125 -12.89 -4.59 4.29
C ARG A 125 -12.00 -4.24 3.10
N ALA A 126 -11.20 -5.19 2.63
CA ALA A 126 -10.54 -5.06 1.31
C ALA A 126 -11.56 -5.37 0.21
N ASP A 127 -11.22 -5.16 -1.06
CA ASP A 127 -12.07 -5.66 -2.16
C ASP A 127 -11.81 -7.16 -2.39
N LEU A 128 -10.54 -7.55 -2.35
CA LEU A 128 -10.10 -8.95 -2.47
C LEU A 128 -9.03 -9.28 -1.43
N GLY A 129 -9.02 -10.52 -0.96
CA GLY A 129 -7.92 -11.15 -0.24
C GLY A 129 -7.38 -12.31 -1.04
N ILE A 130 -6.07 -12.38 -1.20
CA ILE A 130 -5.38 -13.38 -1.99
C ILE A 130 -4.48 -14.19 -1.04
N TYR A 131 -4.68 -15.51 -1.04
CA TYR A 131 -4.05 -16.42 -0.08
C TYR A 131 -3.43 -17.62 -0.77
N LYS A 132 -2.29 -18.09 -0.26
CA LYS A 132 -1.65 -19.34 -0.68
C LYS A 132 -0.65 -19.78 0.38
N ASP A 133 -0.62 -21.09 0.66
CA ASP A 133 0.34 -21.64 1.62
C ASP A 133 1.79 -21.26 1.28
N GLY A 134 2.53 -20.87 2.31
CA GLY A 134 3.92 -20.41 2.18
C GLY A 134 4.09 -19.04 1.53
N HIS A 135 3.01 -18.34 1.22
CA HIS A 135 3.04 -16.97 0.69
C HIS A 135 2.47 -15.99 1.71
N MET A 136 2.88 -14.73 1.58
CA MET A 136 2.38 -13.63 2.38
C MET A 136 0.98 -13.24 1.92
N ASP A 137 0.04 -13.08 2.86
CA ASP A 137 -1.32 -12.63 2.56
C ASP A 137 -1.32 -11.28 1.84
N LEU A 138 -2.17 -11.15 0.82
CA LEU A 138 -2.27 -9.95 0.01
C LEU A 138 -3.71 -9.43 0.01
N PHE A 139 -3.89 -8.19 0.44
CA PHE A 139 -5.17 -7.49 0.40
C PHE A 139 -5.18 -6.48 -0.74
N VAL A 140 -6.22 -6.47 -1.56
CA VAL A 140 -6.32 -5.63 -2.75
C VAL A 140 -7.43 -4.61 -2.61
N GLU A 141 -7.15 -3.36 -2.97
CA GLU A 141 -8.11 -2.26 -3.10
C GLU A 141 -8.10 -1.78 -4.55
N VAL A 142 -9.26 -1.72 -5.19
CA VAL A 142 -9.45 -1.43 -6.62
C VAL A 142 -10.08 -0.05 -6.81
N GLY A 143 -9.39 0.80 -7.55
CA GLY A 143 -9.79 2.18 -7.82
C GLY A 143 -9.33 3.13 -6.72
N THR A 144 -10.25 3.94 -6.19
CA THR A 144 -9.92 4.95 -5.19
C THR A 144 -9.92 4.35 -3.79
N THR A 145 -9.04 4.85 -2.91
CA THR A 145 -8.98 4.38 -1.51
C THR A 145 -8.97 5.54 -0.52
N SER A 146 -9.45 5.29 0.70
CA SER A 146 -9.32 6.24 1.81
C SER A 146 -7.91 6.18 2.37
N ALA A 147 -7.20 7.31 2.34
CA ALA A 147 -5.85 7.40 2.89
C ALA A 147 -5.82 7.07 4.39
N TYR A 148 -6.88 7.39 5.14
CA TYR A 148 -7.00 7.08 6.56
C TYR A 148 -7.11 5.57 6.81
N LYS A 149 -8.02 4.90 6.07
CA LYS A 149 -8.18 3.44 6.12
C LYS A 149 -6.85 2.75 5.81
N LEU A 150 -6.19 3.19 4.74
CA LEU A 150 -4.88 2.68 4.34
C LEU A 150 -3.84 2.84 5.46
N TRP A 151 -3.66 4.06 5.98
CA TRP A 151 -2.73 4.32 7.07
C TRP A 151 -2.99 3.43 8.29
N TRP A 152 -4.25 3.28 8.70
CA TRP A 152 -4.62 2.45 9.84
C TRP A 152 -4.25 0.99 9.63
N ASN A 153 -4.58 0.43 8.46
CA ASN A 153 -4.25 -0.96 8.13
C ASN A 153 -2.75 -1.18 8.01
N LEU A 154 -1.99 -0.26 7.41
CA LEU A 154 -0.52 -0.31 7.34
C LEU A 154 0.15 -0.26 8.72
N GLN A 155 -0.47 0.42 9.69
CA GLN A 155 0.05 0.47 11.05
C GLN A 155 -0.19 -0.82 11.83
N MET A 156 -1.31 -1.50 11.56
CA MET A 156 -1.84 -2.58 12.41
C MET A 156 -1.62 -3.97 11.84
N LEU A 157 -1.58 -4.12 10.51
CA LEU A 157 -1.35 -5.41 9.87
C LEU A 157 0.11 -5.84 10.02
N MET A 158 0.30 -7.15 10.13
CA MET A 158 1.60 -7.81 10.20
C MET A 158 1.63 -8.96 9.20
N ASN A 159 2.82 -9.27 8.69
CA ASN A 159 3.08 -10.38 7.77
C ASN A 159 2.13 -10.39 6.57
N SER A 160 1.80 -9.23 6.03
CA SER A 160 0.86 -9.09 4.90
C SER A 160 1.22 -7.93 3.99
N LYS A 161 0.60 -7.91 2.82
CA LYS A 161 0.72 -6.85 1.82
C LYS A 161 -0.63 -6.19 1.57
N ILE A 162 -0.59 -4.93 1.20
CA ILE A 162 -1.73 -4.20 0.63
C ILE A 162 -1.34 -3.77 -0.78
N LEU A 163 -2.18 -4.07 -1.77
CA LEU A 163 -2.01 -3.64 -3.16
C LEU A 163 -3.14 -2.70 -3.54
N LEU A 164 -2.79 -1.46 -3.85
CA LEU A 164 -3.73 -0.50 -4.44
C LEU A 164 -3.65 -0.62 -5.95
N VAL A 165 -4.80 -0.81 -6.61
CA VAL A 165 -4.93 -0.93 -8.05
C VAL A 165 -5.75 0.26 -8.57
N PRO A 166 -5.14 1.44 -8.76
CA PRO A 166 -5.84 2.59 -9.31
C PRO A 166 -6.32 2.35 -10.74
N ASP A 167 -5.52 1.65 -11.56
CA ASP A 167 -5.86 1.33 -12.94
C ASP A 167 -5.20 0.03 -13.42
N GLU A 168 -5.44 -0.34 -14.68
CA GLU A 168 -4.95 -1.58 -15.29
C GLU A 168 -3.43 -1.66 -15.42
N LYS A 169 -2.76 -0.51 -15.46
CA LYS A 169 -1.33 -0.39 -15.78
C LYS A 169 -0.47 -0.09 -14.57
N ARG A 170 -1.08 0.29 -13.45
CA ARG A 170 -0.36 0.72 -12.27
C ARG A 170 -0.93 0.08 -11.02
N ALA A 171 -0.05 -0.33 -10.13
CA ALA A 171 -0.39 -0.73 -8.78
C ALA A 171 0.65 -0.24 -7.77
N ILE A 172 0.24 -0.04 -6.52
CA ILE A 172 1.12 0.36 -5.43
C ILE A 172 1.08 -0.75 -4.38
N GLU A 173 2.21 -1.43 -4.20
CA GLU A 173 2.35 -2.50 -3.20
C GLU A 173 2.97 -1.92 -1.94
N PHE A 174 2.28 -2.09 -0.82
CA PHE A 174 2.81 -1.90 0.52
C PHE A 174 3.08 -3.26 1.16
N THR A 175 4.26 -3.43 1.75
CA THR A 175 4.57 -4.60 2.59
C THR A 175 4.56 -4.18 4.05
N CYS A 176 3.71 -4.82 4.84
CA CYS A 176 3.59 -4.60 6.28
C CYS A 176 4.69 -5.36 7.04
N ARG A 177 4.87 -5.05 8.33
CA ARG A 177 5.99 -5.57 9.14
C ARG A 177 6.03 -7.09 9.20
N ASP A 178 7.24 -7.61 9.21
CA ASP A 178 7.54 -8.97 9.67
C ASP A 178 7.90 -8.94 11.16
N GLU A 179 7.36 -9.87 11.95
CA GLU A 179 7.72 -10.09 13.37
C GLU A 179 9.23 -10.13 13.60
N ARG A 180 10.00 -10.60 12.62
CA ARG A 180 11.47 -10.74 12.72
C ARG A 180 12.21 -9.41 12.84
N HIS A 181 11.64 -8.30 12.39
CA HIS A 181 12.28 -6.98 12.43
C HIS A 181 12.15 -6.28 13.79
N ASP A 182 11.29 -6.76 14.69
CA ASP A 182 11.15 -6.23 16.06
C ASP A 182 12.15 -6.87 17.05
N ILE A 183 12.69 -8.05 16.74
CA ILE A 183 13.63 -8.76 17.62
C ILE A 183 15.07 -8.26 17.43
N LEU A 184 15.45 -7.87 16.20
CA LEU A 184 16.81 -7.42 15.87
C LEU A 184 17.10 -5.93 16.17
N ARG A 185 16.16 -5.21 16.80
CA ARG A 185 16.34 -3.82 17.25
C ARG A 185 16.11 -3.63 18.76
N ARG A 186 16.37 -4.65 19.57
CA ARG A 186 16.60 -4.43 21.01
C ARG A 186 18.10 -4.22 21.22
N PRO A 187 18.53 -3.10 21.83
CA PRO A 187 19.94 -2.88 22.19
C PRO A 187 20.45 -3.95 23.18
#